data_AF-A0A4Q3SBN3-F1
#
_entry.id   AF-A0A4Q3SBN3-F1
#
_cell.length_a   1.000
_cell.length_b   1.000
_cell.length_c   1.000
_cell.angle_alpha   90.00
_cell.angle_beta   90.00
_cell.angle_gamma   90.00
#
_symmetry.space_group_name_H-M   'P 1'
#
loop_
_entity.id
_entity.type
_entity.pdbx_description
1 polymer ?
#
loop_
_entity_poly.entity_id
_entity_poly.type
_entity_poly.pdbx_seq_one_letter_code
_entity_poly.pdbx_strand_id
1 'polypeptide(L)'
;MKRFYLGIVLSLSVFLSSCDSLKQIASQIGLSEFEMAAGLKDALSQGLFRGFNAFADPNGNPLVRFAFPGDAAKIQKTLKDIGMDKVVDQVTSKFTRAMSSAVTAAKPIFLNSVKKESF
;
A
#
# COMPACT_ATOMS: atom_id res chain seq x y z
N MET A 1 23.19 25.03 15.94
CA MET A 1 22.91 24.24 14.71
C MET A 1 24.01 23.23 14.38
N LYS A 2 25.31 23.59 14.32
CA LYS A 2 26.42 22.64 14.02
C LYS A 2 26.50 21.41 14.94
N ARG A 3 26.22 21.56 16.25
CA ARG A 3 26.22 20.45 17.22
C ARG A 3 25.06 19.45 17.03
N PHE A 4 23.95 19.90 16.43
CA PHE A 4 22.78 19.05 16.15
C PHE A 4 23.01 18.21 14.88
N TYR A 5 23.62 18.82 13.85
CA TYR A 5 24.06 18.11 12.64
C TYR A 5 25.08 16.99 12.95
N LEU A 6 25.99 17.23 13.90
CA LEU A 6 27.00 16.25 14.30
C LEU A 6 26.38 15.02 14.99
N GLY A 7 25.31 15.20 15.77
CA GLY A 7 24.55 14.11 16.37
C GLY A 7 23.71 13.30 15.37
N ILE A 8 23.13 13.95 14.36
CA ILE A 8 22.36 13.27 13.29
C ILE A 8 23.29 12.41 12.42
N VAL A 9 24.48 12.91 12.07
CA VAL A 9 25.46 12.15 11.27
C VAL A 9 25.98 10.92 12.03
N LEU A 10 26.24 11.05 13.34
CA LEU A 10 26.68 9.93 14.18
C LEU A 10 25.60 8.84 14.34
N SER A 11 24.33 9.25 14.49
CA SER A 11 23.20 8.34 14.54
C SER A 11 22.98 7.61 13.21
N LEU A 12 23.14 8.31 12.07
CA LEU A 12 23.00 7.73 10.74
C LEU A 12 24.09 6.70 10.46
N SER A 13 25.34 6.92 10.90
CA SER A 13 26.41 5.93 10.72
C SER A 13 26.17 4.61 11.46
N VAL A 14 25.48 4.63 12.60
CA VAL A 14 25.17 3.39 13.36
C VAL A 14 24.11 2.55 12.64
N PHE A 15 23.18 3.16 11.92
CA PHE A 15 22.16 2.44 11.15
C PHE A 15 22.69 1.80 9.86
N LEU A 16 23.75 2.35 9.24
CA LEU A 16 24.32 1.79 8.01
C LEU A 16 25.20 0.54 8.25
N SER A 17 25.78 0.38 9.45
CA SER A 17 26.60 -0.81 9.77
C SER A 17 25.80 -2.12 9.88
N SER A 18 24.47 -2.07 10.00
CA SER A 18 23.63 -3.26 10.13
C SER A 18 23.41 -4.03 8.81
N CYS A 19 23.78 -3.45 7.66
CA CYS A 19 23.60 -4.11 6.36
C CYS A 19 24.63 -5.23 6.12
N ASP A 20 25.83 -5.12 6.70
CA ASP A 20 26.88 -6.14 6.57
C ASP A 20 26.56 -7.42 7.33
N SER A 21 25.91 -7.34 8.50
CA SER A 21 25.52 -8.52 9.26
C SER A 21 24.51 -9.39 8.51
N LEU A 22 23.60 -8.79 7.73
CA LEU A 22 22.63 -9.54 6.93
C LEU A 22 23.33 -10.31 5.79
N LYS A 23 24.31 -9.68 5.13
CA LYS A 23 25.15 -10.34 4.11
C LYS A 23 26.03 -11.43 4.72
N GLN A 24 26.60 -11.20 5.88
CA GLN A 24 27.44 -12.18 6.58
C GLN A 24 26.63 -13.40 7.01
N ILE A 25 25.44 -13.20 7.56
CA ILE A 25 24.50 -14.28 7.88
C ILE A 25 24.11 -15.03 6.60
N ALA A 26 23.72 -14.35 5.52
CA ALA A 26 23.41 -15.00 4.23
C ALA A 26 24.59 -15.86 3.69
N SER A 27 25.82 -15.36 3.81
CA SER A 27 27.03 -16.10 3.41
C SER A 27 27.36 -17.29 4.33
N GLN A 28 27.04 -17.21 5.63
CA GLN A 28 27.22 -18.30 6.59
C GLN A 28 26.17 -19.41 6.44
N ILE A 29 24.96 -19.08 5.97
CA ILE A 29 23.89 -20.05 5.71
C ILE A 29 24.06 -20.72 4.32
N GLY A 30 24.96 -20.21 3.47
CA GLY A 30 25.18 -20.74 2.12
C GLY A 30 23.99 -20.53 1.19
N LEU A 31 23.17 -19.50 1.43
CA LEU A 31 22.00 -19.19 0.60
C LEU A 31 22.47 -18.68 -0.76
N SER A 32 21.98 -19.31 -1.82
CA SER A 32 22.17 -18.83 -3.18
C SER A 32 21.41 -17.51 -3.39
N GLU A 33 21.92 -16.68 -4.30
CA GLU A 33 21.25 -15.46 -4.74
C GLU A 33 19.82 -15.75 -5.24
N PHE A 34 19.63 -16.92 -5.85
CA PHE A 34 18.33 -17.43 -6.26
C PHE A 34 17.37 -17.65 -5.08
N GLU A 35 17.82 -18.27 -4.00
CA GLU A 35 16.99 -18.50 -2.80
C GLU A 35 16.63 -17.19 -2.11
N MET A 36 17.56 -16.22 -2.07
CA MET A 36 17.28 -14.88 -1.55
C MET A 36 16.23 -14.15 -2.40
N ALA A 37 16.40 -14.15 -3.72
CA ALA A 37 15.44 -13.55 -4.65
C ALA A 37 14.06 -14.22 -4.55
N ALA A 38 14.00 -15.55 -4.43
CA ALA A 38 12.77 -16.29 -4.23
C ALA A 38 12.07 -15.94 -2.90
N GLY A 39 12.84 -15.83 -1.81
CA GLY A 39 12.32 -15.42 -0.50
C GLY A 39 11.74 -14.00 -0.51
N LEU A 40 12.42 -13.05 -1.16
CA LEU A 40 11.89 -11.68 -1.32
C LEU A 40 10.61 -11.67 -2.15
N LYS A 41 10.56 -12.42 -3.26
CA LYS A 41 9.36 -12.55 -4.09
C LYS A 41 8.18 -13.11 -3.30
N ASP A 42 8.40 -14.12 -2.48
CA ASP A 42 7.34 -14.73 -1.70
C ASP A 42 6.84 -13.80 -0.59
N ALA A 43 7.77 -13.17 0.16
CA ALA A 43 7.42 -12.18 1.18
C ALA A 43 6.63 -11.00 0.59
N LEU A 44 7.07 -10.47 -0.55
CA LEU A 44 6.37 -9.38 -1.25
C LEU A 44 5.00 -9.83 -1.78
N SER A 45 4.90 -11.05 -2.32
CA SER A 45 3.62 -11.62 -2.78
C SER A 45 2.62 -11.77 -1.64
N GLN A 46 3.05 -12.25 -0.47
CA GLN A 46 2.22 -12.34 0.73
C GLN A 46 1.81 -10.95 1.23
N GLY A 47 2.76 -9.99 1.26
CA GLY A 47 2.50 -8.60 1.64
C GLY A 47 1.45 -7.93 0.75
N LEU A 48 1.61 -8.06 -0.57
CA LEU A 48 0.62 -7.60 -1.56
C LEU A 48 -0.73 -8.30 -1.36
N PHE A 49 -0.75 -9.61 -1.16
CA PHE A 49 -2.00 -10.34 -0.98
C PHE A 49 -2.81 -9.80 0.20
N ARG A 50 -2.14 -9.58 1.35
CA ARG A 50 -2.74 -9.01 2.56
C ARG A 50 -3.12 -7.55 2.37
N GLY A 51 -2.25 -6.75 1.75
CA GLY A 51 -2.46 -5.32 1.49
C GLY A 51 -3.68 -5.07 0.61
N PHE A 52 -3.81 -5.81 -0.50
CA PHE A 52 -4.98 -5.70 -1.39
C PHE A 52 -6.28 -6.12 -0.69
N ASN A 53 -6.24 -7.18 0.14
CA ASN A 53 -7.42 -7.58 0.92
C ASN A 53 -7.85 -6.51 1.91
N ALA A 54 -6.89 -5.92 2.63
CA ALA A 54 -7.19 -4.85 3.58
C ALA A 54 -7.68 -3.58 2.87
N PHE A 55 -7.10 -3.23 1.72
CA PHE A 55 -7.50 -2.05 0.95
C PHE A 55 -8.87 -2.22 0.27
N ALA A 56 -9.26 -3.44 -0.10
CA ALA A 56 -10.55 -3.70 -0.73
C ALA A 56 -11.74 -3.58 0.24
N ASP A 57 -11.53 -3.64 1.56
CA ASP A 57 -12.61 -3.52 2.55
C ASP A 57 -12.96 -2.04 2.84
N PRO A 58 -14.15 -1.55 2.48
CA PRO A 58 -14.56 -0.17 2.75
C PRO A 58 -14.82 0.16 4.22
N ASN A 59 -14.90 -0.85 5.09
CA ASN A 59 -15.03 -0.67 6.53
C ASN A 59 -13.65 -0.66 7.21
N GLY A 60 -12.73 -1.51 6.75
CA GLY A 60 -11.35 -1.55 7.24
C GLY A 60 -10.47 -0.42 6.70
N ASN A 61 -10.75 0.08 5.49
CA ASN A 61 -9.97 1.15 4.87
C ASN A 61 -10.85 2.27 4.32
N PRO A 62 -10.89 3.46 4.96
CA PRO A 62 -11.66 4.59 4.47
C PRO A 62 -11.22 5.12 3.09
N LEU A 63 -9.97 4.84 2.67
CA LEU A 63 -9.43 5.34 1.41
C LEU A 63 -10.07 4.70 0.17
N VAL A 64 -10.71 3.53 0.31
CA VAL A 64 -11.46 2.91 -0.80
C VAL A 64 -12.90 3.42 -0.89
N ARG A 65 -13.33 4.26 0.06
CA ARG A 65 -14.66 4.87 0.04
C ARG A 65 -14.69 6.01 -0.96
N PHE A 66 -15.76 6.05 -1.75
CA PHE A 66 -15.96 7.11 -2.72
C PHE A 66 -16.22 8.44 -2.01
N ALA A 67 -15.54 9.49 -2.47
CA ALA A 67 -15.83 10.87 -2.15
C ALA A 67 -16.01 11.65 -3.45
N PHE A 68 -16.99 12.56 -3.48
CA PHE A 68 -17.24 13.38 -4.66
C PHE A 68 -16.06 14.33 -4.89
N PRO A 69 -15.44 14.34 -6.09
CA PRO A 69 -14.33 15.22 -6.39
C PRO A 69 -14.80 16.59 -6.89
N GLY A 70 -13.99 17.63 -6.65
CA GLY A 70 -14.15 18.95 -7.26
C GLY A 70 -15.57 19.51 -7.17
N ASP A 71 -16.13 19.95 -8.31
CA ASP A 71 -17.47 20.54 -8.36
C ASP A 71 -18.60 19.54 -8.06
N ALA A 72 -18.37 18.23 -8.19
CA ALA A 72 -19.37 17.23 -7.83
C ALA A 72 -19.66 17.22 -6.33
N ALA A 73 -18.71 17.64 -5.49
CA ALA A 73 -18.95 17.83 -4.05
C ALA A 73 -19.95 18.95 -3.76
N LYS A 74 -19.98 20.01 -4.60
CA LYS A 74 -20.96 21.10 -4.48
C LYS A 74 -22.35 20.61 -4.86
N ILE A 75 -22.45 19.84 -5.95
CA ILE A 75 -23.71 19.21 -6.39
C ILE A 75 -24.23 18.26 -5.31
N GLN A 76 -23.36 17.43 -4.73
CA GLN A 76 -23.69 16.57 -3.61
C GLN A 76 -24.28 17.38 -2.46
N LYS A 77 -23.64 18.49 -2.06
CA LYS A 77 -24.13 19.34 -0.99
C LYS A 77 -25.52 19.90 -1.30
N THR A 78 -25.72 20.48 -2.47
CA THR A 78 -27.04 21.01 -2.88
C THR A 78 -28.12 19.93 -2.88
N LEU A 79 -27.81 18.73 -3.38
CA LEU A 79 -28.74 17.59 -3.35
C LEU A 79 -29.12 17.19 -1.93
N LYS A 80 -28.16 17.20 -0.99
CA LYS A 80 -28.45 16.96 0.43
C LYS A 80 -29.28 18.08 1.05
N ASP A 81 -28.97 19.34 0.73
CA ASP A 81 -29.68 20.50 1.25
C ASP A 81 -31.18 20.51 0.85
N ILE A 82 -31.52 19.92 -0.30
CA ILE A 82 -32.92 19.74 -0.76
C ILE A 82 -33.54 18.40 -0.32
N GLY A 83 -32.89 17.65 0.57
CA GLY A 83 -33.41 16.41 1.16
C GLY A 83 -33.20 15.14 0.32
N MET A 84 -32.34 15.16 -0.71
CA MET A 84 -32.04 14.00 -1.55
C MET A 84 -30.89 13.13 -1.02
N ASP A 85 -30.73 13.03 0.30
CA ASP A 85 -29.67 12.24 0.94
C ASP A 85 -29.63 10.79 0.46
N LYS A 86 -30.79 10.14 0.33
CA LYS A 86 -30.89 8.74 -0.13
C LYS A 86 -30.27 8.53 -1.52
N VAL A 87 -30.45 9.48 -2.43
CA VAL A 87 -29.91 9.40 -3.79
C VAL A 87 -28.39 9.54 -3.75
N VAL A 88 -27.91 10.52 -2.98
CA VAL A 88 -26.47 10.74 -2.79
C VAL A 88 -25.79 9.53 -2.14
N ASP A 89 -26.41 8.95 -1.11
CA ASP A 89 -25.88 7.79 -0.41
C ASP A 89 -25.88 6.54 -1.30
N GLN A 90 -26.90 6.38 -2.16
CA GLN A 90 -26.94 5.29 -3.14
C GLN A 90 -25.79 5.41 -4.16
N VAL A 91 -25.52 6.62 -4.67
CA VAL A 91 -24.39 6.87 -5.57
C VAL A 91 -23.08 6.57 -4.85
N THR A 92 -22.89 7.11 -3.65
CA THR A 92 -21.68 6.90 -2.83
C THR A 92 -21.42 5.42 -2.58
N SER A 93 -22.47 4.66 -2.23
CA SER A 93 -22.40 3.22 -2.00
C SER A 93 -22.04 2.44 -3.27
N LYS A 94 -22.68 2.75 -4.41
CA LYS A 94 -22.37 2.09 -5.68
C LYS A 94 -20.92 2.34 -6.12
N PHE A 95 -20.45 3.57 -6.04
CA PHE A 95 -19.06 3.90 -6.39
C PHE A 95 -18.06 3.29 -5.41
N THR A 96 -18.34 3.28 -4.11
CA THR A 96 -17.48 2.61 -3.12
C THR A 96 -17.35 1.11 -3.41
N ARG A 97 -18.45 0.43 -3.76
CA ARG A 97 -18.41 -0.98 -4.19
C ARG A 97 -17.63 -1.18 -5.47
N ALA A 98 -17.76 -0.26 -6.44
CA ALA A 98 -17.00 -0.31 -7.68
C ALA A 98 -15.50 -0.14 -7.43
N MET A 99 -15.10 0.78 -6.54
CA MET A 99 -13.71 0.98 -6.14
C MET A 99 -13.14 -0.27 -5.46
N SER A 100 -13.86 -0.85 -4.50
CA SER A 100 -13.48 -2.13 -3.86
C SER A 100 -13.31 -3.28 -4.87
N SER A 101 -14.22 -3.35 -5.85
CA SER A 101 -14.16 -4.35 -6.93
C SER A 101 -12.94 -4.13 -7.83
N ALA A 102 -12.61 -2.87 -8.15
CA ALA A 102 -11.43 -2.53 -8.93
C ALA A 102 -10.12 -2.92 -8.22
N VAL A 103 -10.04 -2.70 -6.91
CA VAL A 103 -8.89 -3.14 -6.09
C VAL A 103 -8.75 -4.66 -6.14
N THR A 104 -9.86 -5.37 -5.95
CA THR A 104 -9.87 -6.84 -6.03
C THR A 104 -9.43 -7.34 -7.40
N ALA A 105 -9.88 -6.69 -8.47
CA ALA A 105 -9.48 -7.02 -9.84
C ALA A 105 -8.00 -6.70 -10.13
N ALA A 106 -7.43 -5.68 -9.51
CA ALA A 106 -6.02 -5.30 -9.67
C ALA A 106 -5.05 -6.26 -8.95
N LYS A 107 -5.49 -6.94 -7.89
CA LYS A 107 -4.68 -7.86 -7.09
C LYS A 107 -3.89 -8.90 -7.91
N PRO A 108 -4.49 -9.71 -8.81
CA PRO A 108 -3.74 -10.68 -9.60
C PRO A 108 -2.75 -10.05 -10.58
N ILE A 109 -3.02 -8.84 -11.09
CA ILE A 109 -2.13 -8.12 -12.02
C ILE A 109 -0.80 -7.78 -11.31
N PHE A 110 -0.88 -7.24 -10.10
CA PHE A 110 0.31 -6.92 -9.30
C PHE A 110 1.06 -8.17 -8.83
N LEU A 111 0.35 -9.20 -8.39
CA LEU A 111 0.99 -10.47 -8.00
C LEU A 111 1.74 -11.13 -9.17
N ASN A 112 1.15 -11.09 -10.36
CA ASN A 112 1.82 -11.62 -11.56
C ASN A 112 3.03 -10.77 -11.98
N SER A 113 2.98 -9.46 -11.73
CA SER A 113 4.11 -8.56 -12.00
C SER A 113 5.28 -8.89 -11.09
N VAL A 114 5.07 -8.97 -9.76
CA VAL A 114 6.13 -9.33 -8.79
C VAL A 114 6.79 -10.67 -9.07
N LYS A 115 6.02 -11.66 -9.53
CA LYS A 115 6.60 -12.96 -9.91
C LYS A 115 7.58 -12.85 -11.09
N LYS A 116 7.32 -11.91 -12.01
CA LYS A 116 8.12 -11.66 -13.21
C LYS A 116 9.28 -10.69 -12.98
N GLU A 117 9.24 -9.87 -11.94
CA GLU A 117 10.36 -9.00 -11.55
C GLU A 117 11.63 -9.83 -11.29
N SER A 118 12.79 -9.31 -11.67
CA SER A 118 14.11 -9.88 -11.36
C SER A 118 14.75 -9.09 -10.21
N PHE A 119 15.24 -9.80 -9.20
CA PHE A 119 15.94 -9.25 -8.03
C PHE A 119 17.43 -9.54 -8.13
#